data_AF-A0A662KQD7-F1
#
_entry.id   AF-A0A662KQD7-F1
#
_cell.length_a   1.000
_cell.length_b   1.000
_cell.length_c   1.000
_cell.angle_alpha   90.00
_cell.angle_beta   90.00
_cell.angle_gamma   90.00
#
_symmetry.space_group_name_H-M   'P 1'
#
loop_
_entity.id
_entity.type
_entity.pdbx_description
1 polymer ?
#
loop_
_entity_poly.entity_id
_entity_poly.type
_entity_poly.pdbx_seq_one_letter_code
_entity_poly.pdbx_strand_id
1 'polypeptide(L)'
;MARVVVQRPDWGDFACRWGSWWLKEKVIKSAQTHGYAVSDLYAGAATRSNVLRECKKSDFCYFSGVGHGNFTTFTGQYEEKIFWRGDEETKKISKGKHFNFLSCKFGRFGARWMAREGGAIGVHAYKADFIFIADDEHFPNSYAEPFFDAHTTTDRELLKGATHGEAHRACKKRYAYWILNAPPECRRYLIWDMRHKVFYGDRTKRLSDSKSKCFVATATLGDDSADRLQSFYWLRDSVLNRNRIGRSFVKMYYKFSPPFADMISNNDPLRTLSYKLLIGPME
;
A
#
# COMPACT_ATOMS: atom_id res chain seq x y z
N MET A 1 6.98 0.23 13.56
CA MET A 1 6.97 1.08 12.33
C MET A 1 6.33 0.26 11.20
N ALA A 2 5.39 0.82 10.43
CA ALA A 2 4.74 0.09 9.34
C ALA A 2 5.65 0.01 8.10
N ARG A 3 5.57 -1.08 7.34
CA ARG A 3 6.45 -1.38 6.21
C ARG A 3 5.75 -1.22 4.88
N VAL A 4 6.42 -0.49 3.99
CA VAL A 4 6.09 -0.38 2.57
C VAL A 4 7.05 -1.27 1.79
N VAL A 5 6.51 -2.13 0.93
CA VAL A 5 7.29 -2.91 -0.02
C VAL A 5 7.23 -2.20 -1.37
N VAL A 6 8.38 -1.83 -1.90
CA VAL A 6 8.49 -1.19 -3.20
C VAL A 6 9.22 -2.11 -4.16
N GLN A 7 8.52 -2.62 -5.17
CA GLN A 7 9.12 -3.49 -6.20
C GLN A 7 9.52 -2.66 -7.42
N ARG A 8 10.80 -2.74 -7.78
CA ARG A 8 11.43 -1.95 -8.83
C ARG A 8 12.32 -2.83 -9.71
N PRO A 9 11.74 -3.68 -10.58
CA PRO A 9 12.55 -4.51 -11.46
C PRO A 9 13.29 -3.67 -12.50
N ASP A 10 14.47 -4.10 -12.88
CA ASP A 10 15.31 -3.45 -13.88
C ASP A 10 16.31 -4.47 -14.43
N TRP A 11 16.15 -4.82 -15.71
CA TRP A 11 17.06 -5.71 -16.44
C TRP A 11 17.46 -5.12 -17.80
N GLY A 12 17.36 -3.79 -17.94
CA GLY A 12 17.49 -3.11 -19.23
C GLY A 12 16.18 -3.04 -20.04
N ASP A 13 15.07 -3.55 -19.49
CA ASP A 13 13.73 -3.29 -20.04
C ASP A 13 13.37 -1.81 -19.88
N PHE A 14 12.97 -1.16 -20.99
CA PHE A 14 12.68 0.26 -21.04
C PHE A 14 11.63 0.68 -20.00
N ALA A 15 10.45 0.06 -20.00
CA ALA A 15 9.37 0.46 -19.11
C ALA A 15 9.71 0.26 -17.63
N CYS A 16 10.32 -0.88 -17.30
CA CYS A 16 10.71 -1.21 -15.94
C CYS A 16 11.83 -0.29 -15.43
N ARG A 17 12.83 0.03 -16.26
CA ARG A 17 13.91 0.98 -15.90
C ARG A 17 13.34 2.36 -15.53
N TRP A 18 12.47 2.91 -16.36
CA TRP A 18 11.82 4.21 -16.09
C TRP A 18 10.95 4.18 -14.84
N GLY A 19 10.05 3.20 -14.72
CA GLY A 19 9.21 3.07 -13.54
C GLY A 19 10.01 2.85 -12.25
N SER A 20 11.07 2.06 -12.32
CA SER A 20 11.97 1.80 -11.19
C SER A 20 12.67 3.06 -10.70
N TRP A 21 13.05 3.97 -11.58
CA TRP A 21 13.60 5.25 -11.18
C TRP A 21 12.56 6.14 -10.48
N TRP A 22 11.37 6.28 -11.07
CA TRP A 22 10.32 7.14 -10.50
C TRP A 22 9.75 6.61 -9.18
N LEU A 23 9.68 5.29 -8.99
CA LEU A 23 9.30 4.71 -7.69
C LEU A 23 10.36 4.98 -6.62
N LYS A 24 11.65 4.91 -6.96
CA LYS A 24 12.72 5.32 -6.04
C LYS A 24 12.55 6.79 -5.65
N GLU A 25 12.35 7.65 -6.63
CA GLU A 25 12.35 9.10 -6.41
C GLU A 25 11.08 9.64 -5.74
N LYS A 26 9.91 9.10 -6.06
CA LYS A 26 8.65 9.64 -5.55
C LYS A 26 8.03 8.79 -4.43
N VAL A 27 8.21 7.47 -4.46
CA VAL A 27 7.55 6.57 -3.50
C VAL A 27 8.45 6.26 -2.32
N ILE A 28 9.69 5.81 -2.56
CA ILE A 28 10.62 5.48 -1.47
C ILE A 28 10.94 6.72 -0.63
N LYS A 29 11.31 7.83 -1.27
CA LYS A 29 11.56 9.10 -0.55
C LYS A 29 10.35 9.55 0.26
N SER A 30 9.14 9.46 -0.30
CA SER A 30 7.91 9.81 0.43
C SER A 30 7.67 8.87 1.61
N ALA A 31 7.88 7.56 1.45
CA ALA A 31 7.68 6.59 2.53
C ALA A 31 8.64 6.86 3.70
N GLN A 32 9.92 7.10 3.40
CA GLN A 32 10.93 7.44 4.40
C GLN A 32 10.60 8.75 5.13
N THR A 33 10.21 9.78 4.37
CA THR A 33 9.82 11.10 4.92
C THR A 33 8.66 11.00 5.91
N HIS A 34 7.72 10.09 5.65
CA HIS A 34 6.54 9.89 6.51
C HIS A 34 6.71 8.71 7.50
N GLY A 35 7.95 8.32 7.79
CA GLY A 35 8.27 7.39 8.88
C GLY A 35 7.89 5.94 8.63
N TYR A 36 7.87 5.48 7.37
CA TYR A 36 7.69 4.07 7.04
C TYR A 36 9.04 3.35 6.90
N ALA A 37 9.08 2.09 7.33
CA ALA A 37 10.15 1.19 6.95
C ALA A 37 9.97 0.83 5.47
N VAL A 38 11.06 0.81 4.68
CA VAL A 38 10.99 0.50 3.26
C VAL A 38 11.75 -0.78 2.96
N SER A 39 11.08 -1.72 2.30
CA SER A 39 11.72 -2.83 1.60
C SER A 39 11.85 -2.47 0.12
N ASP A 40 13.02 -1.97 -0.26
CA ASP A 40 13.35 -1.64 -1.65
C ASP A 40 13.83 -2.91 -2.38
N LEU A 41 12.99 -3.45 -3.25
CA LEU A 41 13.28 -4.65 -4.04
C LEU A 41 13.65 -4.23 -5.47
N TYR A 42 14.92 -3.86 -5.66
CA TYR A 42 15.47 -3.37 -6.92
C TYR A 42 16.10 -4.48 -7.78
N ALA A 43 15.89 -4.44 -9.09
CA ALA A 43 16.53 -5.32 -10.08
C ALA A 43 16.41 -6.80 -9.70
N GLY A 44 17.54 -7.51 -9.54
CA GLY A 44 17.57 -8.92 -9.12
C GLY A 44 16.88 -9.23 -7.79
N ALA A 45 16.55 -8.21 -6.97
CA ALA A 45 15.74 -8.39 -5.77
C ALA A 45 14.22 -8.39 -6.03
N ALA A 46 13.75 -7.90 -7.18
CA ALA A 46 12.34 -7.81 -7.57
C ALA A 46 11.75 -9.16 -8.03
N THR A 47 12.05 -10.22 -7.28
CA THR A 47 11.59 -11.59 -7.55
C THR A 47 10.38 -11.95 -6.70
N ARG A 48 9.61 -12.96 -7.13
CA ARG A 48 8.43 -13.42 -6.38
C ARG A 48 8.81 -13.82 -4.97
N SER A 49 9.87 -14.62 -4.82
CA SER A 49 10.33 -15.11 -3.51
C SER A 49 10.60 -13.95 -2.54
N ASN A 50 11.32 -12.93 -2.98
CA ASN A 50 11.64 -11.76 -2.15
C ASN A 50 10.40 -10.92 -1.84
N VAL A 51 9.54 -10.67 -2.83
CA VAL A 51 8.29 -9.92 -2.63
C VAL A 51 7.40 -10.62 -1.61
N LEU A 52 7.16 -11.93 -1.76
CA LEU A 52 6.34 -12.69 -0.83
C LEU A 52 6.98 -12.70 0.57
N ARG A 53 8.31 -12.83 0.68
CA ARG A 53 9.02 -12.79 1.97
C ARG A 53 8.79 -11.47 2.68
N GLU A 54 8.91 -10.34 1.98
CA GLU A 54 8.72 -9.02 2.57
C GLU A 54 7.25 -8.74 2.91
N CYS A 55 6.32 -9.13 2.03
CA CYS A 55 4.88 -8.97 2.25
C CYS A 55 4.32 -9.87 3.36
N LYS A 56 5.01 -10.96 3.73
CA LYS A 56 4.63 -11.84 4.85
C LYS A 56 5.07 -11.30 6.22
N LYS A 57 5.90 -10.25 6.28
CA LYS A 57 6.30 -9.65 7.54
C LYS A 57 5.08 -9.02 8.24
N SER A 58 5.03 -9.11 9.56
CA SER A 58 3.89 -8.63 10.35
C SER A 58 3.69 -7.11 10.27
N ASP A 59 4.76 -6.37 9.95
CA ASP A 59 4.75 -4.91 9.80
C ASP A 59 4.34 -4.44 8.39
N PHE A 60 4.22 -5.34 7.39
CA PHE A 60 3.80 -5.00 6.03
C PHE A 60 2.41 -4.37 6.00
N CYS A 61 2.27 -3.21 5.37
CA CYS A 61 0.97 -2.53 5.21
C CYS A 61 0.65 -2.20 3.75
N TYR A 62 1.65 -1.86 2.94
CA TYR A 62 1.45 -1.28 1.62
C TYR A 62 2.46 -1.79 0.60
N PHE A 63 1.97 -2.16 -0.58
CA PHE A 63 2.81 -2.50 -1.74
C PHE A 63 2.65 -1.45 -2.83
N SER A 64 3.77 -0.99 -3.38
CA SER A 64 3.82 -0.18 -4.59
C SER A 64 4.80 -0.82 -5.57
N GLY A 65 4.42 -1.01 -6.82
CA GLY A 65 5.29 -1.70 -7.76
C GLY A 65 5.03 -1.38 -9.21
N VAL A 66 6.11 -1.46 -9.99
CA VAL A 66 6.06 -1.47 -11.45
C VAL A 66 6.40 -2.86 -11.96
N GLY A 67 5.78 -3.22 -13.08
CA GLY A 67 6.05 -4.43 -13.80
C GLY A 67 5.13 -4.58 -14.99
N HIS A 68 5.51 -5.44 -15.92
CA HIS A 68 4.63 -5.85 -17.00
C HIS A 68 3.40 -6.56 -16.45
N GLY A 69 2.41 -6.74 -17.30
CA GLY A 69 1.18 -7.39 -16.89
C GLY A 69 0.19 -7.59 -18.00
N ASN A 70 -0.80 -8.39 -17.67
CA ASN A 70 -1.96 -8.65 -18.50
C ASN A 70 -3.21 -8.57 -17.63
N PHE A 71 -4.36 -9.03 -18.14
CA PHE A 71 -5.61 -8.90 -17.39
C PHE A 71 -5.61 -9.59 -16.02
N THR A 72 -4.78 -10.61 -15.80
CA THR A 72 -4.79 -11.45 -14.58
C THR A 72 -3.50 -11.44 -13.80
N THR A 73 -2.38 -11.00 -14.38
CA THR A 73 -1.02 -11.20 -13.85
C THR A 73 -0.23 -9.89 -13.81
N PHE A 74 0.47 -9.67 -12.70
CA PHE A 74 1.46 -8.63 -12.48
C PHE A 74 2.85 -9.27 -12.31
N THR A 75 3.88 -8.73 -12.94
CA THR A 75 5.21 -9.33 -12.99
C THR A 75 6.30 -8.49 -12.31
N GLY A 76 7.49 -9.07 -12.15
CA GLY A 76 8.68 -8.47 -11.57
C GLY A 76 9.87 -8.64 -12.51
N GLN A 77 11.05 -8.91 -11.95
CA GLN A 77 12.30 -9.05 -12.71
C GLN A 77 12.18 -10.15 -13.78
N TYR A 78 12.60 -9.87 -15.02
CA TYR A 78 12.49 -10.78 -16.17
C TYR A 78 11.07 -11.33 -16.38
N GLU A 79 10.06 -10.50 -16.11
CA GLU A 79 8.64 -10.86 -16.18
C GLU A 79 8.22 -12.04 -15.27
N GLU A 80 8.99 -12.34 -14.22
CA GLU A 80 8.59 -13.33 -13.23
C GLU A 80 7.22 -12.95 -12.64
N LYS A 81 6.27 -13.89 -12.58
CA LYS A 81 4.93 -13.63 -12.03
C LYS A 81 5.02 -13.33 -10.53
N ILE A 82 4.48 -12.20 -10.09
CA ILE A 82 4.52 -11.79 -8.68
C ILE A 82 3.15 -11.95 -8.04
N PHE A 83 2.09 -11.44 -8.68
CA PHE A 83 0.71 -11.59 -8.23
C PHE A 83 -0.17 -11.96 -9.41
N TRP A 84 -1.09 -12.92 -9.22
CA TRP A 84 -2.07 -13.24 -10.23
C TRP A 84 -3.40 -13.72 -9.65
N ARG A 85 -4.45 -13.60 -10.47
CA ARG A 85 -5.80 -14.07 -10.14
C ARG A 85 -5.79 -15.59 -9.90
N GLY A 86 -6.33 -16.01 -8.75
CA GLY A 86 -6.45 -17.43 -8.38
C GLY A 86 -5.23 -17.98 -7.64
N ASP A 87 -4.20 -17.18 -7.39
CA ASP A 87 -3.04 -17.59 -6.60
C ASP A 87 -3.33 -17.51 -5.09
N GLU A 88 -3.14 -18.62 -4.39
CA GLU A 88 -3.38 -18.69 -2.94
C GLU A 88 -2.45 -17.79 -2.13
N GLU A 89 -1.19 -17.63 -2.55
CA GLU A 89 -0.26 -16.73 -1.85
C GLU A 89 -0.61 -15.26 -2.07
N THR A 90 -0.99 -14.89 -3.30
CA THR A 90 -1.55 -13.56 -3.60
C THR A 90 -2.78 -13.28 -2.75
N LYS A 91 -3.70 -14.25 -2.62
CA LYS A 91 -4.90 -14.14 -1.79
C LYS A 91 -4.55 -13.87 -0.32
N LYS A 92 -3.65 -14.69 0.26
CA LYS A 92 -3.21 -14.55 1.66
C LYS A 92 -2.55 -13.20 1.93
N ILE A 93 -1.68 -12.74 1.04
CA ILE A 93 -0.97 -11.46 1.19
C ILE A 93 -1.90 -10.27 1.00
N SER A 94 -2.88 -10.39 0.11
CA SER A 94 -3.85 -9.32 -0.15
C SER A 94 -4.66 -8.96 1.09
N LYS A 95 -4.99 -9.95 1.92
CA LYS A 95 -5.95 -9.80 3.02
C LYS A 95 -5.55 -8.71 4.01
N GLY A 96 -6.38 -7.67 4.11
CA GLY A 96 -6.18 -6.56 5.04
C GLY A 96 -5.02 -5.63 4.67
N LYS A 97 -4.56 -5.64 3.40
CA LYS A 97 -3.42 -4.84 2.92
C LYS A 97 -3.80 -3.91 1.78
N HIS A 98 -2.91 -3.00 1.46
CA HIS A 98 -3.11 -1.94 0.48
C HIS A 98 -2.11 -2.07 -0.68
N PHE A 99 -2.53 -1.77 -1.90
CA PHE A 99 -1.72 -1.98 -3.10
C PHE A 99 -1.88 -0.84 -4.12
N ASN A 100 -0.80 -0.47 -4.79
CA ASN A 100 -0.82 0.33 -6.02
C ASN A 100 0.10 -0.30 -7.07
N PHE A 101 -0.48 -0.59 -8.23
CA PHE A 101 0.18 -1.25 -9.34
C PHE A 101 0.33 -0.30 -10.53
N LEU A 102 1.57 -0.12 -10.98
CA LEU A 102 1.88 0.41 -12.30
C LEU A 102 2.09 -0.75 -13.26
N SER A 103 1.02 -1.21 -13.89
CA SER A 103 1.04 -2.37 -14.79
C SER A 103 -0.14 -2.38 -15.73
N CYS A 104 0.14 -2.69 -17.00
CA CYS A 104 -0.85 -2.72 -18.06
C CYS A 104 -1.94 -3.76 -17.78
N LYS A 105 -3.20 -3.37 -17.97
CA LYS A 105 -4.39 -4.25 -17.98
C LYS A 105 -4.71 -5.01 -16.68
N PHE A 106 -3.79 -5.10 -15.72
CA PHE A 106 -3.93 -5.86 -14.47
C PHE A 106 -5.14 -5.43 -13.62
N GLY A 107 -5.53 -4.16 -13.72
CA GLY A 107 -6.73 -3.64 -13.07
C GLY A 107 -8.02 -4.31 -13.53
N ARG A 108 -8.08 -4.91 -14.73
CA ARG A 108 -9.34 -5.45 -15.27
C ARG A 108 -9.83 -6.67 -14.50
N PHE A 109 -8.96 -7.66 -14.25
CA PHE A 109 -9.32 -8.87 -13.50
C PHE A 109 -8.44 -9.13 -12.28
N GLY A 110 -7.11 -9.04 -12.40
CA GLY A 110 -6.17 -9.35 -11.31
C GLY A 110 -6.36 -8.46 -10.08
N ALA A 111 -6.23 -7.15 -10.24
CA ALA A 111 -6.34 -6.19 -9.13
C ALA A 111 -7.78 -6.15 -8.56
N ARG A 112 -8.79 -6.28 -9.42
CA ARG A 112 -10.20 -6.38 -9.01
C ARG A 112 -10.46 -7.62 -8.15
N TRP A 113 -9.87 -8.75 -8.52
CA TRP A 113 -9.96 -10.00 -7.76
C TRP A 113 -9.25 -9.89 -6.41
N MET A 114 -8.05 -9.28 -6.35
CA MET A 114 -7.35 -9.04 -5.08
C MET A 114 -8.18 -8.25 -4.08
N ALA A 115 -8.93 -7.23 -4.54
CA ALA A 115 -9.83 -6.48 -3.68
C ALA A 115 -11.05 -7.30 -3.23
N ARG A 116 -11.74 -7.99 -4.15
CA ARG A 116 -13.02 -8.65 -3.87
C ARG A 116 -12.91 -10.00 -3.19
N GLU A 117 -11.95 -10.80 -3.62
CA GLU A 117 -11.77 -12.19 -3.18
C GLU A 117 -10.46 -12.37 -2.39
N GLY A 118 -9.46 -11.52 -2.66
CA GLY A 118 -8.22 -11.45 -1.88
C GLY A 118 -8.36 -10.70 -0.55
N GLY A 119 -9.42 -9.92 -0.36
CA GLY A 119 -9.65 -9.16 0.86
C GLY A 119 -8.69 -7.97 1.04
N ALA A 120 -8.10 -7.45 -0.03
CA ALA A 120 -7.34 -6.20 0.03
C ALA A 120 -8.26 -5.03 0.38
N ILE A 121 -7.78 -4.15 1.27
CA ILE A 121 -8.53 -2.97 1.71
C ILE A 121 -8.70 -1.98 0.56
N GLY A 122 -7.63 -1.81 -0.23
CA GLY A 122 -7.64 -0.91 -1.37
C GLY A 122 -6.56 -1.27 -2.38
N VAL A 123 -6.95 -1.29 -3.66
CA VAL A 123 -6.08 -1.62 -4.79
C VAL A 123 -6.24 -0.57 -5.89
N HIS A 124 -5.16 0.12 -6.22
CA HIS A 124 -5.08 1.04 -7.36
C HIS A 124 -4.35 0.37 -8.52
N ALA A 125 -4.85 0.49 -9.74
CA ALA A 125 -4.29 -0.17 -10.93
C ALA A 125 -4.76 0.50 -12.24
N TYR A 126 -4.43 -0.08 -13.40
CA TYR A 126 -4.95 0.32 -14.72
C TYR A 126 -5.72 -0.80 -15.39
N LYS A 127 -6.89 -0.49 -15.96
CA LYS A 127 -7.73 -1.47 -16.69
C LYS A 127 -7.34 -1.68 -18.15
N ALA A 128 -6.40 -0.87 -18.65
CA ALA A 128 -5.84 -0.91 -20.00
C ALA A 128 -4.31 -0.67 -19.94
N ASP A 129 -3.66 -0.53 -21.08
CA ASP A 129 -2.23 -0.24 -21.14
C ASP A 129 -1.96 1.13 -20.51
N PHE A 130 -0.91 1.20 -19.69
CA PHE A 130 -0.33 2.45 -19.21
C PHE A 130 0.67 2.93 -20.26
N ILE A 131 0.53 4.15 -20.75
CA ILE A 131 1.32 4.65 -21.87
C ILE A 131 2.01 5.94 -21.46
N PHE A 132 3.33 5.97 -21.57
CA PHE A 132 4.13 7.15 -21.31
C PHE A 132 5.04 7.45 -22.51
N ILE A 133 5.43 8.72 -22.64
CA ILE A 133 6.45 9.15 -23.60
C ILE A 133 7.75 9.33 -22.82
N ALA A 134 8.83 8.79 -23.34
CA ALA A 134 10.14 8.90 -22.76
C ALA A 134 11.20 8.80 -23.86
N ASP A 135 12.40 9.24 -23.52
CA ASP A 135 13.58 9.22 -24.39
C ASP A 135 14.77 8.82 -23.53
N ASP A 136 15.36 7.67 -23.86
CA ASP A 136 16.45 7.05 -23.09
C ASP A 136 17.73 7.89 -23.10
N GLU A 137 17.95 8.73 -24.12
CA GLU A 137 19.08 9.66 -24.18
C GLU A 137 19.00 10.75 -23.09
N HIS A 138 17.78 11.07 -22.65
CA HIS A 138 17.48 12.10 -21.66
C HIS A 138 16.90 11.51 -20.37
N PHE A 139 17.24 10.26 -20.07
CA PHE A 139 16.90 9.64 -18.80
C PHE A 139 17.47 10.46 -17.63
N PRO A 140 16.70 10.73 -16.55
CA PRO A 140 15.38 10.18 -16.22
C PRO A 140 14.21 11.14 -16.51
N ASN A 141 14.42 12.21 -17.29
CA ASN A 141 13.35 13.15 -17.59
C ASN A 141 13.50 13.82 -18.97
N SER A 142 12.75 13.31 -19.93
CA SER A 142 12.37 14.02 -21.17
C SER A 142 10.91 14.45 -21.11
N TYR A 143 10.00 13.47 -21.21
CA TYR A 143 8.54 13.63 -21.25
C TYR A 143 7.82 12.72 -20.25
N ALA A 144 8.58 11.96 -19.46
CA ALA A 144 8.05 10.89 -18.62
C ALA A 144 7.43 11.42 -17.33
N GLU A 145 7.96 12.52 -16.78
CA GLU A 145 7.54 13.08 -15.50
C GLU A 145 6.02 13.25 -15.38
N PRO A 146 5.29 13.86 -16.35
CA PRO A 146 3.84 13.96 -16.30
C PRO A 146 3.10 12.67 -15.96
N PHE A 147 3.56 11.54 -16.51
CA PHE A 147 2.92 10.23 -16.35
C PHE A 147 3.22 9.62 -14.98
N PHE A 148 4.49 9.59 -14.60
CA PHE A 148 4.92 8.97 -13.36
C PHE A 148 4.60 9.84 -12.14
N ASP A 149 4.62 11.17 -12.27
CA ASP A 149 4.17 12.07 -11.22
C ASP A 149 2.68 11.92 -10.94
N ALA A 150 1.85 11.80 -11.99
CA ALA A 150 0.43 11.54 -11.85
C ALA A 150 0.16 10.17 -11.20
N HIS A 151 0.85 9.11 -11.65
CA HIS A 151 0.74 7.78 -11.06
C HIS A 151 1.12 7.77 -9.57
N THR A 152 2.32 8.26 -9.26
CA THR A 152 2.89 8.20 -7.90
C THR A 152 2.23 9.18 -6.92
N THR A 153 1.40 10.11 -7.41
CA THR A 153 0.54 10.92 -6.54
C THR A 153 -0.34 10.05 -5.64
N THR A 154 -0.87 8.92 -6.14
CA THR A 154 -1.62 8.00 -5.27
C THR A 154 -0.78 7.53 -4.09
N ASP A 155 0.46 7.08 -4.34
CA ASP A 155 1.35 6.59 -3.27
C ASP A 155 1.65 7.69 -2.26
N ARG A 156 2.07 8.87 -2.76
CA ARG A 156 2.49 9.99 -1.90
C ARG A 156 1.37 10.47 -0.99
N GLU A 157 0.14 10.54 -1.49
CA GLU A 157 -1.01 10.94 -0.68
C GLU A 157 -1.40 9.88 0.35
N LEU A 158 -1.38 8.59 -0.02
CA LEU A 158 -1.62 7.51 0.93
C LEU A 158 -0.57 7.48 2.05
N LEU A 159 0.71 7.67 1.71
CA LEU A 159 1.83 7.71 2.65
C LEU A 159 1.77 8.94 3.58
N LYS A 160 1.17 10.06 3.14
CA LYS A 160 0.87 11.22 4.00
C LYS A 160 -0.28 10.97 4.99
N GLY A 161 -1.04 9.90 4.81
CA GLY A 161 -2.21 9.56 5.64
C GLY A 161 -3.56 9.85 4.98
N ALA A 162 -3.61 10.20 3.70
CA ALA A 162 -4.88 10.36 2.99
C ALA A 162 -5.64 9.01 2.89
N THR A 163 -6.96 9.10 2.73
CA THR A 163 -7.80 7.95 2.40
C THR A 163 -7.56 7.51 0.96
N HIS A 164 -7.95 6.28 0.61
CA HIS A 164 -7.95 5.85 -0.78
C HIS A 164 -8.79 6.75 -1.69
N GLY A 165 -9.92 7.26 -1.20
CA GLY A 165 -10.78 8.19 -1.94
C GLY A 165 -10.10 9.52 -2.23
N GLU A 166 -9.40 10.10 -1.26
CA GLU A 166 -8.61 11.33 -1.41
C GLU A 166 -7.43 11.12 -2.36
N ALA A 167 -6.63 10.07 -2.14
CA ALA A 167 -5.47 9.75 -2.98
C ALA A 167 -5.87 9.50 -4.44
N HIS A 168 -6.98 8.78 -4.68
CA HIS A 168 -7.48 8.58 -6.04
C HIS A 168 -7.90 9.90 -6.70
N ARG A 169 -8.62 10.77 -5.98
CA ARG A 169 -8.99 12.09 -6.49
C ARG A 169 -7.77 12.96 -6.77
N ALA A 170 -6.77 12.93 -5.90
CA ALA A 170 -5.51 13.67 -6.09
C ALA A 170 -4.76 13.19 -7.33
N CYS A 171 -4.67 11.88 -7.56
CA CYS A 171 -4.10 11.30 -8.78
C CYS A 171 -4.84 11.81 -10.04
N LYS A 172 -6.18 11.78 -10.04
CA LYS A 172 -6.99 12.30 -11.16
C LYS A 172 -6.78 13.80 -11.39
N LYS A 173 -6.71 14.59 -10.32
CA LYS A 173 -6.37 16.03 -10.40
C LYS A 173 -4.96 16.25 -10.94
N ARG A 174 -4.00 15.40 -10.57
CA ARG A 174 -2.62 15.51 -11.07
C ARG A 174 -2.53 15.19 -12.57
N TYR A 175 -3.25 14.18 -13.04
CA TYR A 175 -3.41 13.97 -14.48
C TYR A 175 -4.02 15.18 -15.17
N ALA A 176 -5.11 15.75 -14.63
CA ALA A 176 -5.74 16.95 -15.21
C ALA A 176 -4.78 18.15 -15.28
N TYR A 177 -3.97 18.36 -14.23
CA TYR A 177 -2.89 19.34 -14.25
C TYR A 177 -1.92 19.10 -15.42
N TRP A 178 -1.42 17.88 -15.57
CA TRP A 178 -0.46 17.56 -16.63
C TRP A 178 -1.07 17.60 -18.03
N ILE A 179 -2.35 17.28 -18.21
CA ILE A 179 -3.05 17.41 -19.51
C ILE A 179 -3.01 18.86 -20.03
N LEU A 180 -3.01 19.84 -19.13
CA LEU A 180 -2.97 21.26 -19.45
C LEU A 180 -1.55 21.81 -19.58
N ASN A 181 -0.58 21.25 -18.86
CA ASN A 181 0.76 21.83 -18.71
C ASN A 181 1.90 21.02 -19.34
N ALA A 182 1.68 19.76 -19.69
CA ALA A 182 2.69 18.93 -20.37
C ALA A 182 2.77 19.27 -21.87
N PRO A 183 3.89 18.92 -22.53
CA PRO A 183 4.02 19.05 -23.98
C PRO A 183 2.84 18.40 -24.75
N PRO A 184 2.34 19.02 -25.84
CA PRO A 184 1.10 18.60 -26.51
C PRO A 184 1.04 17.12 -26.90
N GLU A 185 2.16 16.53 -27.29
CA GLU A 185 2.33 15.12 -27.65
C GLU A 185 1.96 14.16 -26.50
N CYS A 186 2.16 14.58 -25.25
CA CYS A 186 1.81 13.78 -24.06
C CYS A 186 0.29 13.73 -23.82
N ARG A 187 -0.45 14.75 -24.28
CA ARG A 187 -1.83 15.02 -23.86
C ARG A 187 -2.77 13.83 -24.08
N ARG A 188 -2.71 13.20 -25.27
CA ARG A 188 -3.61 12.07 -25.60
C ARG A 188 -3.40 10.88 -24.66
N TYR A 189 -2.15 10.62 -24.29
CA TYR A 189 -1.76 9.51 -23.44
C TYR A 189 -2.06 9.80 -21.96
N LEU A 190 -1.86 11.03 -21.51
CA LEU A 190 -2.28 11.46 -20.17
C LEU A 190 -3.80 11.34 -19.98
N ILE A 191 -4.60 11.74 -20.99
CA ILE A 191 -6.06 11.54 -20.98
C ILE A 191 -6.39 10.04 -20.92
N TRP A 192 -5.70 9.23 -21.72
CA TRP A 192 -5.88 7.78 -21.75
C TRP A 192 -5.61 7.15 -20.37
N ASP A 193 -4.43 7.35 -19.82
CA ASP A 193 -4.03 6.80 -18.53
C ASP A 193 -4.95 7.27 -17.41
N MET A 194 -5.30 8.55 -17.40
CA MET A 194 -6.25 9.11 -16.45
C MET A 194 -7.58 8.35 -16.50
N ARG A 195 -8.15 8.11 -17.68
CA ARG A 195 -9.45 7.41 -17.85
C ARG A 195 -9.36 5.92 -17.48
N HIS A 196 -8.18 5.33 -17.54
CA HIS A 196 -7.95 3.91 -17.27
C HIS A 196 -7.39 3.61 -15.87
N LYS A 197 -6.96 4.63 -15.11
CA LYS A 197 -6.67 4.49 -13.67
C LYS A 197 -7.95 4.13 -12.92
N VAL A 198 -7.88 3.03 -12.17
CA VAL A 198 -8.99 2.49 -11.38
C VAL A 198 -8.59 2.30 -9.92
N PHE A 199 -9.61 2.24 -9.07
CA PHE A 199 -9.51 1.88 -7.66
C PHE A 199 -10.59 0.85 -7.31
N TYR A 200 -10.23 -0.14 -6.50
CA TYR A 200 -11.14 -1.12 -5.91
C TYR A 200 -10.90 -1.19 -4.40
N GLY A 201 -11.97 -1.27 -3.61
CA GLY A 201 -11.91 -1.36 -2.14
C GLY A 201 -12.67 -0.24 -1.44
N ASP A 202 -12.35 0.00 -0.18
CA ASP A 202 -13.01 1.02 0.65
C ASP A 202 -12.34 2.38 0.49
N ARG A 203 -13.13 3.38 0.07
CA ARG A 203 -12.65 4.74 -0.20
C ARG A 203 -12.30 5.51 1.07
N THR A 204 -12.83 5.11 2.22
CA THR A 204 -12.64 5.81 3.50
C THR A 204 -11.39 5.36 4.25
N LYS A 205 -10.79 4.23 3.84
CA LYS A 205 -9.65 3.65 4.54
C LYS A 205 -8.33 4.32 4.21
N ARG A 206 -7.46 4.37 5.21
CA ARG A 206 -6.08 4.87 5.20
C ARG A 206 -5.10 3.70 5.33
N LEU A 207 -3.82 3.91 5.02
CA LEU A 207 -2.79 2.90 5.25
C LEU A 207 -2.67 2.50 6.74
N SER A 208 -2.95 3.43 7.65
CA SER A 208 -2.96 3.18 9.09
C SER A 208 -4.03 2.18 9.54
N ASP A 209 -5.10 1.99 8.77
CA ASP A 209 -6.20 1.09 9.13
C ASP A 209 -5.82 -0.39 8.96
N SER A 210 -4.73 -0.67 8.24
CA SER A 210 -4.09 -2.00 8.20
C SER A 210 -3.10 -2.24 9.32
N LYS A 211 -2.75 -1.21 10.13
CA LYS A 211 -1.97 -1.44 11.35
C LYS A 211 -2.82 -2.34 12.23
N SER A 212 -2.18 -3.38 12.77
CA SER A 212 -2.83 -4.27 13.71
C SER A 212 -3.33 -3.40 14.87
N LYS A 213 -4.65 -3.13 14.90
CA LYS A 213 -5.28 -2.32 15.94
C LYS A 213 -5.02 -3.02 17.27
N CYS A 214 -4.65 -2.29 18.31
CA CYS A 214 -4.79 -2.85 19.66
C CYS A 214 -6.29 -2.91 19.96
N PHE A 215 -6.94 -4.02 19.56
CA PHE A 215 -8.39 -4.18 19.56
C PHE A 215 -9.08 -3.72 20.84
N VAL A 216 -8.62 -4.17 22.01
CA VAL A 216 -9.16 -3.76 23.31
C VAL A 216 -8.94 -2.26 23.52
N ALA A 217 -7.71 -1.75 23.33
CA ALA A 217 -7.43 -0.34 23.52
C ALA A 217 -8.26 0.57 22.59
N THR A 218 -8.47 0.17 21.34
CA THR A 218 -9.33 0.89 20.39
C THR A 218 -10.80 0.81 20.78
N ALA A 219 -11.31 -0.35 21.20
CA ALA A 219 -12.68 -0.48 21.70
C ALA A 219 -12.95 0.38 22.93
N THR A 220 -11.93 0.54 23.78
CA THR A 220 -12.01 1.31 25.02
C THR A 220 -11.92 2.82 24.80
N LEU A 221 -11.02 3.27 23.92
CA LEU A 221 -10.74 4.69 23.69
C LEU A 221 -11.53 5.32 22.54
N GLY A 222 -12.15 4.52 21.68
CA GLY A 222 -12.74 4.99 20.43
C GLY A 222 -11.71 5.27 19.33
N ASP A 223 -12.19 5.44 18.10
CA ASP A 223 -11.35 5.57 16.90
C ASP A 223 -10.55 6.90 16.83
N ASP A 224 -10.95 7.95 17.56
CA ASP A 224 -10.30 9.27 17.54
C ASP A 224 -9.08 9.40 18.48
N SER A 225 -8.73 8.33 19.21
CA SER A 225 -7.67 8.34 20.23
C SER A 225 -6.30 7.92 19.69
N ALA A 226 -5.92 8.44 18.51
CA ALA A 226 -4.71 8.02 17.80
C ALA A 226 -3.40 8.21 18.61
N ASP A 227 -3.29 9.32 19.34
CA ASP A 227 -2.09 9.63 20.15
C ASP A 227 -2.00 8.71 21.37
N ARG A 228 -3.12 8.43 22.03
CA ARG A 228 -3.16 7.53 23.20
C ARG A 228 -2.85 6.08 22.82
N LEU A 229 -3.24 5.67 21.61
CA LEU A 229 -2.89 4.33 21.09
C LEU A 229 -1.39 4.18 20.78
N GLN A 230 -0.62 5.27 20.64
CA GLN A 230 0.80 5.15 20.34
C GLN A 230 1.62 4.55 21.47
N SER A 231 1.30 4.85 22.73
CA SER A 231 1.98 4.23 23.87
C SER A 231 1.82 2.70 23.87
N PHE A 232 0.65 2.20 23.47
CA PHE A 232 0.39 0.76 23.34
C PHE A 232 1.11 0.15 22.13
N TYR A 233 1.16 0.86 21.00
CA TYR A 233 1.94 0.42 19.84
C TYR A 233 3.43 0.38 20.16
N TRP A 234 3.95 1.37 20.89
CA TRP A 234 5.31 1.38 21.37
C TRP A 234 5.57 0.23 22.34
N LEU A 235 4.70 -0.03 23.32
CA LEU A 235 4.85 -1.18 24.23
C LEU A 235 4.90 -2.50 23.45
N ARG A 236 3.99 -2.68 22.49
CA ARG A 236 3.95 -3.86 21.63
C ARG A 236 5.23 -4.00 20.82
N ASP A 237 5.64 -2.94 20.13
CA ASP A 237 6.73 -3.01 19.15
C ASP A 237 8.11 -2.97 19.80
N SER A 238 8.28 -2.11 20.81
CA SER A 238 9.56 -1.81 21.46
C SER A 238 9.86 -2.71 22.65
N VAL A 239 8.85 -3.27 23.32
CA VAL A 239 9.05 -4.13 24.51
C VAL A 239 8.64 -5.58 24.20
N LEU A 240 7.37 -5.82 23.88
CA LEU A 240 6.84 -7.19 23.74
C LEU A 240 7.45 -7.92 22.54
N ASN A 241 7.57 -7.27 21.39
CA ASN A 241 8.07 -7.93 20.18
C ASN A 241 9.57 -8.22 20.19
N ARG A 242 10.35 -7.70 21.15
CA ARG A 242 11.79 -7.95 21.25
C ARG A 242 12.14 -9.38 21.64
N ASN A 243 11.26 -10.10 22.36
CA ASN A 243 11.54 -11.45 22.83
C ASN A 243 10.45 -12.47 22.44
N ARG A 244 10.76 -13.77 22.54
CA ARG A 244 9.87 -14.85 22.08
C ARG A 244 8.56 -14.91 22.86
N ILE A 245 8.61 -14.66 24.17
CA ILE A 245 7.44 -14.70 25.06
C ILE A 245 6.47 -13.58 24.70
N GLY A 246 6.97 -12.34 24.59
CA GLY A 246 6.13 -11.20 24.24
C GLY A 246 5.53 -11.33 22.83
N ARG A 247 6.26 -11.86 21.84
CA ARG A 247 5.66 -12.20 20.53
C ARG A 247 4.53 -13.23 20.63
N SER A 248 4.69 -14.25 21.48
CA SER A 248 3.64 -15.25 21.72
C SER A 248 2.41 -14.63 22.37
N PHE A 249 2.61 -13.77 23.37
CA PHE A 249 1.55 -13.00 24.01
C PHE A 249 0.80 -12.13 23.00
N VAL A 250 1.52 -11.35 22.18
CA VAL A 250 0.92 -10.51 21.14
C VAL A 250 0.10 -11.38 20.18
N LYS A 251 0.62 -12.51 19.72
CA LYS A 251 -0.13 -13.43 18.83
C LYS A 251 -1.41 -13.94 19.48
N MET A 252 -1.37 -14.31 20.76
CA MET A 252 -2.52 -14.74 21.53
C MET A 252 -3.55 -13.62 21.68
N TYR A 253 -3.09 -12.41 22.04
CA TYR A 253 -3.91 -11.21 22.11
C TYR A 253 -4.65 -10.97 20.79
N TYR A 254 -3.96 -10.93 19.64
CA TYR A 254 -4.61 -10.70 18.35
C TYR A 254 -5.57 -11.84 17.93
N LYS A 255 -5.38 -13.06 18.45
CA LYS A 255 -6.26 -14.20 18.19
C LYS A 255 -7.57 -14.12 18.96
N PHE A 256 -7.52 -13.71 20.23
CA PHE A 256 -8.67 -13.80 21.13
C PHE A 256 -9.31 -12.47 21.48
N SER A 257 -8.60 -11.35 21.34
CA SER A 257 -9.15 -10.03 21.67
C SER A 257 -10.27 -9.50 20.76
N PRO A 258 -10.41 -9.86 19.46
CA PRO A 258 -11.46 -9.25 18.63
C PRO A 258 -12.88 -9.44 19.16
N PRO A 259 -13.34 -10.64 19.57
CA PRO A 259 -14.67 -10.82 20.15
C PRO A 259 -14.89 -10.02 21.44
N PHE A 260 -13.86 -9.93 22.30
CA PHE A 260 -13.95 -9.13 23.53
C PHE A 260 -13.99 -7.62 23.22
N ALA A 261 -13.23 -7.18 22.23
CA ALA A 261 -13.24 -5.79 21.79
C ALA A 261 -14.61 -5.39 21.23
N ASP A 262 -15.28 -6.28 20.48
CA ASP A 262 -16.64 -6.05 20.01
C ASP A 262 -17.66 -5.99 21.16
N MET A 263 -17.49 -6.78 22.22
CA MET A 263 -18.35 -6.67 23.42
C MET A 263 -18.13 -5.34 24.16
N ILE A 264 -16.88 -4.89 24.26
CA ILE A 264 -16.50 -3.65 24.95
C ILE A 264 -17.00 -2.43 24.17
N SER A 265 -16.85 -2.40 22.84
CA SER A 265 -17.23 -1.24 22.01
C SER A 265 -18.74 -0.99 22.01
N ASN A 266 -19.54 -2.03 22.23
CA ASN A 266 -21.00 -1.96 22.26
C ASN A 266 -21.60 -1.77 23.67
N ASN A 267 -20.78 -1.62 24.72
CA ASN A 267 -21.25 -1.55 26.11
C ASN A 267 -20.47 -0.52 26.94
N ASP A 268 -21.09 0.62 27.24
CA ASP A 268 -20.47 1.73 27.98
C ASP A 268 -19.93 1.36 29.38
N PRO A 269 -20.64 0.56 30.20
CA PRO A 269 -20.09 0.02 31.44
C PRO A 269 -18.80 -0.80 31.24
N LEU A 270 -18.78 -1.71 30.27
CA LEU A 270 -17.59 -2.53 29.97
C LEU A 270 -16.45 -1.66 29.41
N ARG A 271 -16.76 -0.64 28.63
CA ARG A 271 -15.80 0.36 28.16
C ARG A 271 -15.16 1.10 29.32
N THR A 272 -15.95 1.56 30.28
CA THR A 272 -15.47 2.24 31.50
C THR A 272 -14.61 1.32 32.37
N LEU A 273 -15.02 0.06 32.52
CA LEU A 273 -14.26 -0.92 33.28
C LEU A 273 -12.93 -1.25 32.59
N SER A 274 -12.94 -1.48 31.29
CA SER A 274 -11.74 -1.72 30.48
C SER A 274 -10.79 -0.53 30.58
N TYR A 275 -11.30 0.70 30.54
CA TYR A 275 -10.50 1.90 30.73
C TYR A 275 -9.78 1.89 32.07
N LYS A 276 -10.52 1.73 33.18
CA LYS A 276 -9.95 1.76 34.53
C LYS A 276 -8.91 0.68 34.78
N LEU A 277 -9.10 -0.52 34.21
CA LEU A 277 -8.23 -1.66 34.46
C LEU A 277 -7.01 -1.72 33.54
N LEU A 278 -7.18 -1.35 32.27
CA LEU A 278 -6.17 -1.62 31.23
C LEU A 278 -5.50 -0.36 30.68
N ILE A 279 -6.17 0.80 30.75
CA ILE A 279 -5.67 2.03 30.13
C ILE A 279 -5.28 3.08 31.16
N GLY A 280 -6.17 3.38 32.11
CA GLY A 280 -5.94 4.37 33.17
C GLY A 280 -4.62 4.17 33.95
N PRO A 281 -4.16 2.94 34.25
CA PRO A 281 -2.87 2.74 34.93
C PRO A 281 -1.64 3.04 34.07
N MET A 282 -1.80 3.28 32.77
CA MET A 282 -0.72 3.53 31.81
C MET A 282 -0.60 5.01 31.40
N GLU A 283 -1.46 5.87 31.95
CA GLU A 283 -1.40 7.34 31.84
C GLU A 283 -0.76 7.97 33.08
#